data_AF-A0A8B6GHE3-F1
#
_entry.id   AF-A0A8B6GHE3-F1
#
_cell.length_a   1.000
_cell.length_b   1.000
_cell.length_c   1.000
_cell.angle_alpha   90.00
_cell.angle_beta   90.00
_cell.angle_gamma   90.00
#
_symmetry.space_group_name_H-M   'P 1'
#
loop_
_entity.id
_entity.type
_entity.pdbx_description
1 polymer ?
#
loop_
_entity_poly.entity_id
_entity_poly.type
_entity_poly.pdbx_seq_one_letter_code
_entity_poly.pdbx_strand_id
1 'polypeptide(L)'
;MGGSDDQTEGSWIWSADGSELVYTNWYPNEPNHSDGENCLKLSALYHWHWNDANCKKVLFQFICEKGAVGLKPIIGQNYQEEGERIYVQVIQLDTLKLGVRYRSLSIYLSAAKCSFGGLD
;
A
#
# COMPACT_ATOMS: atom_id res chain seq x y z
N MET A 1 -4.21 3.57 -2.18
CA MET A 1 -2.88 3.01 -1.82
C MET A 1 -1.83 3.87 -2.50
N GLY A 2 -0.54 3.61 -2.29
CA GLY A 2 0.54 4.46 -2.82
C GLY A 2 1.05 4.09 -4.22
N GLY A 3 0.35 3.24 -4.97
CA GLY A 3 0.76 2.86 -6.34
C GLY A 3 0.20 3.82 -7.38
N SER A 4 0.97 4.13 -8.42
CA SER A 4 0.54 4.96 -9.56
C SER A 4 1.32 4.62 -10.83
N ASP A 5 0.70 4.80 -11.98
CA ASP A 5 1.30 4.70 -13.33
C ASP A 5 1.16 6.01 -14.14
N ASP A 6 0.93 7.14 -13.46
CA ASP A 6 0.75 8.48 -14.08
C ASP A 6 1.95 8.91 -14.95
N GLN A 7 3.14 8.38 -14.69
CA GLN A 7 4.34 8.65 -15.49
C GLN A 7 4.37 7.88 -16.81
N THR A 8 3.86 6.64 -16.82
CA THR A 8 3.89 5.75 -17.99
C THR A 8 2.80 4.70 -17.81
N GLU A 9 1.75 4.80 -18.63
CA GLU A 9 0.60 3.89 -18.62
C GLU A 9 1.03 2.42 -18.62
N GLY A 10 0.47 1.65 -17.69
CA GLY A 10 0.82 0.23 -17.51
C GLY A 10 2.13 -0.03 -16.76
N SER A 11 2.90 1.00 -16.41
CA SER A 11 4.13 0.89 -15.59
C SER A 11 3.89 1.44 -14.18
N TRP A 12 3.49 0.56 -13.27
CA TRP A 12 3.12 0.91 -11.91
C TRP A 12 4.35 1.05 -11.00
N ILE A 13 4.40 2.16 -10.26
CA ILE A 13 5.44 2.45 -9.26
C ILE A 13 4.85 2.82 -7.91
N TRP A 14 5.60 2.55 -6.85
CA TRP A 14 5.27 3.02 -5.50
C TRP A 14 5.70 4.47 -5.31
N SER A 15 4.79 5.35 -4.88
CA SER A 15 5.10 6.76 -4.63
C SER A 15 6.07 6.99 -3.46
N ALA A 16 6.28 5.99 -2.60
CA ALA A 16 7.15 6.11 -1.43
C ALA A 16 8.64 6.14 -1.81
N ASP A 17 9.06 5.34 -2.79
CA ASP A 17 10.46 5.15 -3.15
C ASP A 17 10.71 5.05 -4.67
N GLY A 18 9.66 5.11 -5.49
CA GLY A 18 9.73 4.99 -6.94
C GLY A 18 10.00 3.56 -7.43
N SER A 19 9.98 2.55 -6.55
CA SER A 19 10.21 1.17 -6.94
C SER A 19 9.06 0.62 -7.80
N GLU A 20 9.40 -0.27 -8.72
CA GLU A 20 8.42 -0.94 -9.58
C GLU A 20 7.50 -1.86 -8.76
N LEU A 21 6.21 -1.83 -9.10
CA LEU A 21 5.21 -2.71 -8.52
C LEU A 21 5.32 -4.10 -9.14
N VAL A 22 5.98 -5.00 -8.43
CA VAL A 22 6.24 -6.39 -8.88
C VAL A 22 5.17 -7.40 -8.48
N TYR A 23 4.41 -7.11 -7.42
CA TYR A 23 3.27 -7.92 -6.99
C TYR A 23 1.99 -7.24 -7.41
N THR A 24 1.07 -7.99 -8.03
CA THR A 24 -0.22 -7.49 -8.47
C THR A 24 -1.37 -8.31 -7.88
N ASN A 25 -2.47 -7.64 -7.54
CA ASN A 25 -3.72 -8.28 -7.13
C ASN A 25 -4.93 -7.56 -7.77
N TRP A 26 -4.83 -7.30 -9.07
CA TRP A 26 -5.88 -6.67 -9.86
C TRP A 26 -7.19 -7.46 -9.84
N TYR A 27 -8.31 -6.75 -9.86
CA TYR A 27 -9.59 -7.38 -10.15
C TYR A 27 -9.61 -7.80 -11.65
N PRO A 28 -10.38 -8.83 -12.05
CA PRO A 28 -10.47 -9.20 -13.45
C PRO A 28 -10.83 -8.00 -14.34
N ASN A 29 -10.03 -7.81 -15.40
CA ASN A 29 -10.05 -6.69 -16.34
C ASN A 29 -9.44 -5.37 -15.85
N GLU A 30 -8.82 -5.33 -14.67
CA GLU A 30 -8.02 -4.19 -14.21
C GLU A 30 -6.50 -4.44 -14.41
N PRO A 31 -5.67 -3.39 -14.56
CA PRO A 31 -6.07 -1.99 -14.74
C PRO A 31 -6.64 -1.73 -16.14
N ASN A 32 -7.62 -0.83 -16.27
CA ASN A 32 -8.35 -0.62 -17.54
C ASN A 32 -8.27 0.80 -18.12
N HIS A 33 -7.76 1.76 -17.35
CA HIS A 33 -7.61 3.17 -17.70
C HIS A 33 -8.92 3.84 -18.17
N SER A 34 -10.07 3.46 -17.63
CA SER A 34 -11.39 3.82 -18.18
C SER A 34 -11.70 5.33 -18.13
N ASP A 35 -11.05 6.09 -17.25
CA ASP A 35 -11.27 7.52 -17.00
C ASP A 35 -9.96 8.27 -16.65
N GLY A 36 -8.83 7.91 -17.29
CA GLY A 36 -7.53 8.48 -16.93
C GLY A 36 -7.11 8.08 -15.52
N GLU A 37 -7.26 6.80 -15.21
CA GLU A 37 -7.25 6.27 -13.85
C GLU A 37 -5.84 5.85 -13.41
N ASN A 38 -5.04 6.79 -12.91
CA ASN A 38 -3.62 6.51 -12.65
C ASN A 38 -3.26 6.15 -11.20
N CYS A 39 -4.25 5.86 -10.33
CA CYS A 39 -4.03 5.65 -8.89
C CYS A 39 -4.54 4.30 -8.38
N LEU A 40 -3.68 3.59 -7.64
CA LEU A 40 -3.97 2.27 -7.12
C LEU A 40 -4.97 2.32 -5.96
N LYS A 41 -6.11 1.66 -6.13
CA LYS A 41 -7.19 1.61 -5.15
C LYS A 41 -7.51 0.17 -4.75
N LEU A 42 -7.70 -0.04 -3.45
CA LEU A 42 -8.31 -1.25 -2.91
C LEU A 42 -9.84 -1.06 -2.90
N SER A 43 -10.60 -1.99 -3.47
CA SER A 43 -12.05 -1.85 -3.61
C SER A 43 -12.81 -2.96 -2.90
N ALA A 44 -13.65 -2.61 -1.92
CA ALA A 44 -14.55 -3.54 -1.25
C ALA A 44 -15.57 -4.17 -2.24
N LEU A 45 -15.97 -3.42 -3.27
CA LEU A 45 -16.84 -3.92 -4.34
C LEU A 45 -16.17 -5.01 -5.18
N TYR A 46 -14.83 -5.02 -5.21
CA TYR A 46 -14.02 -5.97 -5.97
C TYR A 46 -13.39 -7.03 -5.06
N HIS A 47 -14.04 -7.37 -3.94
CA HIS A 47 -13.54 -8.34 -2.97
C HIS A 47 -12.11 -8.02 -2.47
N TRP A 48 -11.81 -6.73 -2.30
CA TRP A 48 -10.49 -6.24 -1.91
C TRP A 48 -9.37 -6.52 -2.93
N HIS A 49 -9.72 -6.76 -4.19
CA HIS A 49 -8.78 -6.66 -5.31
C HIS A 49 -8.59 -5.20 -5.72
N TRP A 50 -7.60 -4.99 -6.58
CA TRP A 50 -7.17 -3.66 -6.99
C TRP A 50 -7.94 -3.17 -8.21
N ASN A 51 -8.13 -1.86 -8.23
CA ASN A 51 -8.68 -1.06 -9.31
C ASN A 51 -7.71 0.09 -9.55
N ASP A 52 -7.41 0.41 -10.79
CA ASP A 52 -6.82 1.68 -11.15
C ASP A 52 -7.94 2.73 -11.10
N ALA A 53 -7.74 3.80 -10.36
CA ALA A 53 -8.80 4.76 -10.06
C ALA A 53 -8.36 6.18 -10.42
N ASN A 54 -9.33 7.02 -10.76
CA ASN A 54 -9.05 8.44 -10.94
C ASN A 54 -8.49 9.06 -9.64
N CYS A 55 -7.24 9.54 -9.70
CA CYS A 55 -6.50 10.09 -8.56
C CYS A 55 -7.19 11.27 -7.87
N LYS A 56 -8.04 12.02 -8.59
CA LYS A 56 -8.67 13.26 -8.10
C LYS A 56 -9.93 13.01 -7.28
N LYS A 57 -10.34 11.75 -7.09
CA LYS A 57 -11.54 11.41 -6.30
C LYS A 57 -11.27 11.65 -4.81
N VAL A 58 -11.83 12.74 -4.29
CA VAL A 58 -11.64 13.22 -2.91
C VAL A 58 -12.25 12.34 -1.80
N LEU A 59 -13.06 11.34 -2.16
CA LEU A 59 -13.79 10.48 -1.21
C LEU A 59 -13.04 9.18 -0.87
N PHE A 60 -11.88 8.92 -1.48
CA PHE A 60 -11.15 7.70 -1.18
C PHE A 60 -10.46 7.78 0.18
N GLN A 61 -10.58 6.69 0.94
CA GLN A 61 -9.80 6.45 2.15
C GLN A 61 -8.41 5.94 1.76
N PHE A 62 -7.43 6.17 2.63
CA PHE A 62 -6.04 5.81 2.39
C PHE A 62 -5.57 4.77 3.40
N ILE A 63 -4.61 3.95 2.95
CA ILE A 63 -3.87 3.03 3.79
C ILE A 63 -2.44 3.56 3.83
N CYS A 64 -1.91 3.83 5.02
CA CYS A 64 -0.55 4.33 5.18
C CYS A 64 0.40 3.19 5.58
N GLU A 65 1.61 3.23 5.01
CA GLU A 65 2.74 2.42 5.43
C GLU A 65 3.61 3.24 6.41
N LYS A 66 4.06 2.61 7.49
CA LYS A 66 5.15 3.12 8.32
C LYS A 66 6.24 2.08 8.41
N GLY A 67 7.46 2.45 8.03
CA GLY A 67 8.63 1.61 8.23
C GLY A 67 8.82 1.29 9.71
N ALA A 68 9.08 0.02 10.02
CA ALA A 68 9.36 -0.43 11.39
C ALA A 68 10.77 0.03 11.83
N VAL A 69 10.93 1.30 12.19
CA VAL A 69 12.13 1.76 12.89
C VAL A 69 11.96 1.47 14.38
N GLY A 70 12.59 0.39 14.85
CA GLY A 70 12.66 0.07 16.28
C GLY A 70 11.46 -0.70 16.87
N LEU A 71 10.51 -1.16 16.04
CA LEU A 71 9.46 -2.07 16.52
C LEU A 71 10.09 -3.46 16.78
N LYS A 72 10.14 -3.85 18.05
CA LYS A 72 10.46 -5.24 18.41
C LYS A 72 9.35 -6.14 17.86
N PRO A 73 9.67 -7.18 17.07
CA PRO A 73 8.68 -8.16 16.65
C PRO A 73 8.00 -8.73 17.90
N ILE A 74 6.70 -8.48 18.08
CA ILE A 74 5.92 -9.19 19.10
C ILE A 74 5.64 -10.57 18.50
N ILE A 75 6.35 -11.59 18.99
CA ILE A 75 6.15 -12.96 18.54
C ILE A 75 4.72 -13.38 18.88
N GLY A 76 3.91 -13.66 17.86
CA GLY A 76 2.56 -14.20 18.01
C GLY A 76 1.40 -13.19 17.92
N GLN A 77 1.67 -11.90 17.65
CA GLN A 77 0.63 -10.91 17.35
C GLN A 77 0.85 -10.26 15.99
N ASN A 78 -0.14 -10.33 15.11
CA ASN A 78 -0.11 -9.69 13.78
C ASN A 78 -0.54 -8.21 13.84
N TYR A 79 -0.66 -7.63 15.03
CA TYR A 79 -1.04 -6.23 15.21
C TYR A 79 -0.49 -5.64 16.53
N GLN A 80 -0.37 -4.31 16.58
CA GLN A 80 -0.01 -3.51 17.75
C GLN A 80 -0.99 -2.34 17.90
N GLU A 81 -1.33 -1.99 19.14
CA GLU A 81 -2.19 -0.83 19.46
C GLU A 81 -1.34 0.31 20.05
N GLU A 82 -1.50 1.54 19.54
CA GLU A 82 -0.86 2.75 20.08
C GLU A 82 -1.86 3.91 20.07
N GLY A 83 -2.49 4.18 21.21
CA GLY A 83 -3.59 5.15 21.28
C GLY A 83 -4.82 4.67 20.49
N GLU A 84 -5.41 5.53 19.65
CA GLU A 84 -6.53 5.17 18.76
C GLU A 84 -6.08 4.46 17.47
N ARG A 85 -4.84 3.94 17.44
CA ARG A 85 -4.22 3.40 16.24
C ARG A 85 -4.00 1.90 16.33
N ILE A 86 -4.45 1.17 15.31
CA ILE A 86 -4.14 -0.26 15.13
C ILE A 86 -3.13 -0.39 13.98
N TYR A 87 -1.93 -0.86 14.32
CA TYR A 87 -0.90 -1.24 13.36
C TYR A 87 -1.02 -2.72 13.09
N VAL A 88 -1.38 -3.12 11.88
CA VAL A 88 -1.32 -4.50 11.42
C VAL A 88 0.07 -4.75 10.86
N GLN A 89 0.79 -5.73 11.40
CA GLN A 89 2.08 -6.14 10.86
C GLN A 89 1.84 -7.09 9.69
N VAL A 90 1.95 -6.58 8.47
CA VAL A 90 2.03 -7.38 7.25
C VAL A 90 3.47 -7.75 7.03
N ILE A 91 3.77 -9.04 7.11
CA ILE A 91 5.12 -9.53 6.88
C ILE A 91 5.23 -9.88 5.40
N GLN A 92 5.98 -9.09 4.64
CA GLN A 92 6.31 -9.42 3.26
C GLN A 92 7.55 -10.31 3.23
N LEU A 93 7.42 -11.47 2.59
CA LEU A 93 8.50 -12.45 2.43
C LEU A 93 9.29 -12.15 1.17
N ASP A 94 10.44 -11.51 1.30
CA ASP A 94 11.34 -11.30 0.17
C ASP A 94 12.39 -12.42 0.13
N THR A 95 12.52 -13.07 -1.03
CA THR A 95 13.49 -14.15 -1.23
C THR A 95 14.70 -13.62 -1.99
N LEU A 96 15.82 -13.33 -1.31
CA LEU A 96 17.09 -12.96 -1.96
C LEU A 96 18.14 -14.05 -1.74
N LYS A 97 18.53 -14.69 -2.85
CA LYS A 97 19.59 -15.70 -3.04
C LYS A 97 20.19 -16.29 -1.73
N LEU A 98 19.42 -17.23 -1.18
CA LEU A 98 19.63 -18.20 -0.08
C LEU A 98 18.93 -17.95 1.27
N GLY A 99 18.41 -16.76 1.58
CA GLY A 99 17.89 -16.48 2.93
C GLY A 99 16.72 -15.50 2.92
N VAL A 100 15.58 -15.97 3.42
CA VAL A 100 14.35 -15.19 3.60
C VAL A 100 14.66 -13.92 4.41
N ARG A 101 14.43 -12.75 3.81
CA ARG A 101 14.39 -11.48 4.55
C ARG A 101 12.93 -11.12 4.74
N TYR A 102 12.53 -10.95 6.00
CA TYR A 102 11.22 -10.46 6.34
C TYR A 102 11.27 -8.93 6.31
N ARG A 103 10.52 -8.29 5.41
CA ARG A 103 10.20 -6.88 5.56
C ARG A 103 8.92 -6.78 6.38
N SER A 104 9.04 -6.21 7.57
CA SER A 104 7.89 -5.87 8.38
C SER A 104 7.28 -4.59 7.83
N LEU A 105 6.13 -4.72 7.18
CA LEU A 105 5.27 -3.60 6.79
C LEU A 105 4.23 -3.40 7.90
N SER A 106 4.32 -2.30 8.64
CA SER A 106 3.25 -1.93 9.56
C SER A 106 2.21 -1.12 8.79
N ILE A 107 1.06 -1.74 8.50
CA ILE A 107 -0.10 -1.10 7.90
C ILE A 107 -0.97 -0.56 9.02
N TYR A 108 -1.16 0.75 9.06
CA TYR A 108 -2.06 1.36 10.03
C TYR A 108 -3.46 1.52 9.45
N LEU A 109 -4.45 0.95 10.13
CA LEU A 109 -5.87 1.13 9.82
C LEU A 109 -6.45 2.24 10.70
N SER A 110 -6.66 3.40 10.10
CA SER A 110 -7.44 4.47 10.72
C SER A 110 -8.04 5.37 9.67
N ALA A 111 -9.14 6.00 10.05
CA ALA A 111 -9.77 7.08 9.31
C ALA A 111 -8.91 8.37 9.20
N ALA A 112 -7.67 8.40 9.72
CA ALA A 112 -6.80 9.56 9.62
C ALA A 112 -6.15 9.70 8.23
N LYS A 113 -6.21 10.91 7.67
CA LYS A 113 -5.48 11.30 6.45
C LYS A 113 -4.00 10.93 6.60
N CYS A 114 -3.45 10.18 5.64
CA CYS A 114 -2.01 10.03 5.55
C CYS A 114 -1.40 11.41 5.25
N SER A 115 -0.76 12.03 6.23
CA SER A 115 0.08 13.21 5.97
C SER A 115 1.31 12.70 5.23
N PHE A 116 1.37 12.91 3.91
CA PHE A 116 2.65 12.86 3.21
C PHE A 116 3.50 13.97 3.83
N GLY A 117 4.52 13.59 4.59
CA GLY A 117 5.46 14.55 5.16
C GLY A 117 6.04 15.35 4.01
N GLY A 118 5.64 16.63 3.92
CA GLY A 118 6.48 17.61 3.29
C GLY A 118 7.82 17.58 4.02
N LEU A 119 8.89 17.41 3.26
CA LEU A 119 10.14 18.05 3.63
C LEU A 119 9.82 19.56 3.62
N ASP A 120 9.64 20.13 4.80
CA ASP A 120 9.97 21.51 5.22
C ASP A 120 9.74 21.64 6.74
#